data_AF-A0A2T7LGA4-F1
#
_entry.id   AF-A0A2T7LGA4-F1
#
_cell.length_a   1.000
_cell.length_b   1.000
_cell.length_c   1.000
_cell.angle_alpha   90.00
_cell.angle_beta   90.00
_cell.angle_gamma   90.00
#
_symmetry.space_group_name_H-M   'P 1'
#
loop_
_entity.id
_entity.type
_entity.pdbx_description
1 polymer ?
#
loop_
_entity_poly.entity_id
_entity_poly.type
_entity_poly.pdbx_seq_one_letter_code
_entity_poly.pdbx_strand_id
1 'polypeptide(L)'
;MIALAVAITLAFVGYVAAYLNGLRLAQRNVRPGGLSPFDHEDPPTEEELAEWRLWVTTVFLPNIRTMRDLVVTHADLLPESEMPPILLRLCAHVSGYEITAARWEQGRFDQHQSVVSFPSQELADYAREGFTALKEAQGRLLGRRPTV
;
A
#
# COMPACT_ATOMS: atom_id res chain seq x y z
N MET A 1 -5.77 -8.04 -25.36
CA MET A 1 -4.55 -8.71 -24.88
C MET A 1 -3.43 -7.74 -24.52
N ILE A 2 -3.05 -6.80 -25.40
CA ILE A 2 -2.01 -5.80 -25.11
C ILE A 2 -2.42 -4.83 -23.99
N ALA A 3 -3.65 -4.32 -23.98
CA ALA A 3 -4.13 -3.40 -22.94
C ALA A 3 -4.16 -4.00 -21.52
N LEU A 4 -4.60 -5.26 -21.40
CA LEU A 4 -4.65 -5.97 -20.11
C LEU A 4 -3.25 -6.28 -19.56
N ALA A 5 -2.31 -6.64 -20.44
CA ALA A 5 -0.92 -6.87 -20.07
C ALA A 5 -0.22 -5.58 -19.64
N VAL A 6 -0.52 -4.44 -20.28
CA VAL A 6 0.03 -3.13 -19.93
C VAL A 6 -0.52 -2.64 -18.59
N ALA A 7 -1.83 -2.77 -18.33
CA ALA A 7 -2.44 -2.36 -17.06
C ALA A 7 -1.91 -3.16 -15.86
N ILE A 8 -1.80 -4.48 -16.02
CA ILE A 8 -1.25 -5.38 -15.01
C ILE A 8 0.23 -5.09 -14.75
N THR A 9 1.02 -4.85 -15.80
CA THR A 9 2.47 -4.59 -15.67
C THR A 9 2.71 -3.23 -15.01
N LEU A 10 1.92 -2.21 -15.33
CA LEU A 10 1.98 -0.90 -14.66
C LEU A 10 1.56 -0.98 -13.19
N ALA A 11 0.49 -1.72 -12.88
CA ALA A 11 0.04 -1.91 -11.50
C ALA A 11 1.06 -2.70 -10.68
N PHE A 12 1.65 -3.76 -11.23
CA PHE A 12 2.63 -4.60 -10.55
C PHE A 12 3.99 -3.90 -10.39
N VAL A 13 4.46 -3.17 -11.39
CA VAL A 13 5.71 -2.38 -11.30
C VAL A 13 5.54 -1.20 -10.34
N GLY A 14 4.38 -0.55 -10.32
CA GLY A 14 4.04 0.46 -9.32
C GLY A 14 4.01 -0.11 -7.89
N TYR A 15 3.37 -1.28 -7.71
CA TYR A 15 3.31 -1.99 -6.44
C TYR A 15 4.70 -2.42 -5.94
N VAL A 16 5.54 -2.99 -6.80
CA VAL A 16 6.90 -3.41 -6.46
C VAL A 16 7.82 -2.23 -6.21
N ALA A 17 7.73 -1.15 -6.99
CA ALA A 17 8.53 0.05 -6.79
C ALA A 17 8.14 0.77 -5.48
N ALA A 18 6.85 0.91 -5.18
CA ALA A 18 6.36 1.48 -3.93
C ALA A 18 6.74 0.63 -2.70
N TYR A 19 6.60 -0.69 -2.81
CA TYR A 19 6.96 -1.65 -1.77
C TYR A 19 8.47 -1.65 -1.47
N LEU A 20 9.32 -1.71 -2.51
CA LEU A 20 10.78 -1.69 -2.37
C LEU A 20 11.31 -0.33 -1.89
N ASN A 21 10.65 0.78 -2.25
CA ASN A 21 11.03 2.10 -1.75
C ASN A 21 10.65 2.31 -0.27
N GLY A 22 9.56 1.67 0.20
CA GLY A 22 9.22 1.59 1.62
C GLY A 22 10.22 0.76 2.44
N LEU A 23 10.68 -0.36 1.89
CA LEU A 23 11.71 -1.21 2.51
C LEU A 23 13.07 -0.51 2.66
N ARG A 24 13.44 0.36 1.71
CA ARG A 24 14.77 1.00 1.70
C ARG A 24 14.93 2.10 2.76
N LEU A 25 13.85 2.77 3.16
CA LEU A 25 13.91 3.78 4.23
C LEU A 25 13.73 3.14 5.61
N ALA A 26 12.91 2.09 5.72
CA ALA A 26 12.94 1.21 6.89
C ALA A 26 14.38 0.74 7.15
N GLN A 27 15.10 0.23 6.14
CA GLN A 27 16.49 -0.22 6.27
C GLN A 27 17.51 0.84 6.68
N ARG A 28 17.29 2.13 6.39
CA ARG A 28 18.26 3.18 6.67
C ARG A 28 18.14 3.74 8.10
N ASN A 29 16.94 3.64 8.68
CA ASN A 29 16.60 4.11 10.03
C ASN A 29 16.16 2.96 10.95
N VAL A 30 16.48 1.72 10.55
CA VAL A 30 16.27 0.53 11.36
C VAL A 30 17.14 0.68 12.61
N ARG A 31 16.49 0.68 13.78
CA ARG A 31 17.17 0.52 15.05
C ARG A 31 17.81 -0.88 15.12
N PRO A 32 18.81 -1.12 15.98
CA PRO A 32 19.39 -2.45 16.14
C PRO A 32 18.30 -3.53 16.22
N GLY A 33 18.35 -4.52 15.31
CA GLY A 33 17.36 -5.60 15.25
C GLY A 33 16.30 -5.51 14.14
N GLY A 34 16.32 -4.51 13.27
CA GLY A 34 15.39 -4.48 12.12
C GLY A 34 14.07 -3.73 12.38
N LEU A 35 13.89 -3.20 13.60
CA LEU A 35 12.60 -2.70 14.06
C LEU A 35 12.35 -1.26 13.61
N SER A 36 11.08 -0.96 13.35
CA SER A 36 10.59 0.40 13.20
C SER A 36 10.89 1.21 14.47
N PRO A 37 11.22 2.51 14.37
CA PRO A 37 11.31 3.38 15.54
C PRO A 37 10.04 3.38 16.41
N PHE A 38 8.88 3.06 15.82
CA PHE A 38 7.59 2.98 16.52
C PHE A 38 7.30 1.61 17.18
N ASP A 39 8.09 0.58 16.86
CA ASP A 39 7.95 -0.78 17.40
C ASP A 39 9.05 -1.11 18.45
N HIS A 40 9.82 -0.10 18.86
CA HIS A 40 10.91 -0.21 19.82
C HIS A 40 10.47 0.27 21.21
N GLU A 41 11.09 -0.25 22.28
CA GLU A 41 10.77 0.15 23.66
C GLU A 41 11.04 1.64 23.91
N ASP A 42 12.21 2.12 23.47
CA ASP A 42 12.52 3.54 23.48
C ASP A 42 11.66 4.33 22.49
N PRO A 43 11.16 5.53 22.84
CA PRO A 43 10.41 6.37 21.92
C PRO A 43 11.29 6.85 20.74
N PRO A 44 10.70 7.16 19.57
CA PRO A 44 11.39 7.81 18.46
C PRO A 44 12.07 9.13 18.87
N THR A 45 13.27 9.37 18.38
CA THR A 45 13.97 10.65 18.48
C THR A 45 13.37 11.67 17.52
N GLU A 46 13.60 12.97 17.74
CA GLU A 46 13.08 14.00 16.82
C GLU A 46 13.66 13.88 15.40
N GLU A 47 14.91 13.43 15.27
CA GLU A 47 15.52 13.16 13.96
C GLU A 47 14.79 12.03 13.23
N GLU A 48 14.57 10.90 13.90
CA GLU A 48 13.79 9.78 13.34
C GLU A 48 12.36 10.20 12.98
N LEU A 49 11.73 11.02 13.83
CA LEU A 49 10.39 11.56 13.55
C LEU A 49 10.40 12.52 12.36
N ALA A 50 11.43 13.33 12.17
CA ALA A 50 11.56 14.23 11.03
C ALA A 50 11.78 13.45 9.72
N GLU A 51 12.64 12.44 9.73
CA GLU A 51 12.85 11.56 8.59
C GLU A 51 11.61 10.74 8.25
N TRP A 52 10.87 10.28 9.27
CA TRP A 52 9.58 9.63 9.08
C TRP A 52 8.58 10.55 8.38
N ARG A 53 8.40 11.78 8.87
CA ARG A 53 7.51 12.77 8.24
C ARG A 53 7.89 13.01 6.79
N LEU A 54 9.19 13.17 6.50
CA LEU A 54 9.70 13.36 5.14
C LEU A 54 9.35 12.18 4.24
N TRP A 55 9.57 10.95 4.69
CA TRP A 55 9.24 9.76 3.90
C TRP A 55 7.73 9.62 3.70
N VAL A 56 6.94 9.87 4.74
CA VAL A 56 5.49 9.77 4.63
C VAL A 56 4.96 10.76 3.58
N THR A 57 5.37 12.03 3.65
CA THR A 57 4.88 13.06 2.74
C THR A 57 5.40 12.89 1.31
N THR A 58 6.63 12.41 1.15
CA THR A 58 7.28 12.32 -0.16
C THR A 58 6.96 11.02 -0.91
N VAL A 59 6.79 9.91 -0.19
CA VAL A 59 6.70 8.56 -0.79
C VAL A 59 5.42 7.85 -0.36
N PHE A 60 5.22 7.67 0.95
CA PHE A 60 4.19 6.76 1.44
C PHE A 60 2.78 7.24 1.11
N LEU A 61 2.44 8.47 1.51
CA LEU A 61 1.11 9.03 1.32
C LEU A 61 0.71 9.15 -0.15
N PRO A 62 1.56 9.64 -1.08
CA PRO A 62 1.26 9.60 -2.51
C PRO A 62 0.96 8.19 -3.04
N ASN A 63 1.70 7.17 -2.58
CA ASN A 63 1.50 5.79 -3.02
C ASN A 63 0.17 5.20 -2.53
N ILE A 64 -0.14 5.35 -1.24
CA ILE A 64 -1.39 4.81 -0.69
C ILE A 64 -2.63 5.58 -1.20
N ARG A 65 -2.50 6.88 -1.51
CA ARG A 65 -3.54 7.64 -2.24
C ARG A 65 -3.81 7.04 -3.60
N THR A 66 -2.75 6.74 -4.35
CA THR A 66 -2.88 6.06 -5.66
C THR A 66 -3.62 4.73 -5.52
N MET A 67 -3.34 3.95 -4.47
CA MET A 67 -4.06 2.69 -4.21
C MET A 67 -5.54 2.91 -3.91
N ARG A 68 -5.89 3.87 -3.04
CA ARG A 68 -7.29 4.24 -2.75
C ARG A 68 -7.99 4.71 -4.03
N ASP A 69 -7.35 5.56 -4.81
CA ASP A 69 -7.94 6.13 -6.01
C ASP A 69 -8.22 5.03 -7.05
N LEU A 70 -7.32 4.05 -7.21
CA LEU A 70 -7.58 2.84 -8.02
C LEU A 70 -8.82 2.09 -7.54
N VAL A 71 -8.94 1.82 -6.23
CA VAL A 71 -10.10 1.14 -5.65
C VAL A 71 -11.40 1.90 -5.91
N VAL A 72 -11.42 3.21 -5.67
CA VAL A 72 -12.65 4.02 -5.76
C VAL A 72 -13.06 4.24 -7.21
N THR A 73 -12.10 4.45 -8.12
CA THR A 73 -12.39 4.79 -9.52
C THR A 73 -12.61 3.59 -10.42
N HIS A 74 -12.16 2.39 -10.01
CA HIS A 74 -12.28 1.15 -10.78
C HIS A 74 -13.02 0.05 -9.99
N ALA A 75 -13.90 0.44 -9.07
CA ALA A 75 -14.69 -0.50 -8.26
C ALA A 75 -15.58 -1.43 -9.12
N ASP A 76 -15.93 -1.00 -10.33
CA ASP A 76 -16.66 -1.78 -11.34
C ASP A 76 -15.88 -2.99 -11.87
N LEU A 77 -14.55 -3.01 -11.68
CA LEU A 77 -13.69 -4.14 -12.07
C LEU A 77 -13.59 -5.23 -10.99
N LEU A 78 -14.18 -5.00 -9.81
CA LEU A 78 -14.18 -5.99 -8.73
C LEU A 78 -15.08 -7.18 -9.10
N PRO A 79 -14.61 -8.43 -8.91
CA PRO A 79 -15.43 -9.61 -9.17
C PRO A 79 -16.54 -9.80 -8.12
N GLU A 80 -16.39 -9.22 -6.92
CA GLU A 80 -17.37 -9.29 -5.86
C GLU A 80 -18.59 -8.37 -6.12
N SER A 81 -19.77 -8.77 -5.64
CA SER A 81 -20.99 -7.97 -5.77
C SER A 81 -21.06 -6.77 -4.82
N GLU A 82 -20.20 -6.74 -3.81
CA GLU A 82 -20.10 -5.69 -2.80
C GLU A 82 -18.65 -5.32 -2.56
N MET A 83 -18.39 -4.09 -2.09
CA MET A 83 -17.04 -3.62 -1.79
C MET A 83 -16.42 -4.48 -0.66
N PRO A 84 -15.28 -5.15 -0.90
CA PRO A 84 -14.60 -5.93 0.12
C PRO A 84 -14.24 -5.06 1.34
N PRO A 85 -14.53 -5.52 2.59
CA PRO A 85 -14.23 -4.76 3.81
C PRO A 85 -12.75 -4.37 3.96
N ILE A 86 -11.85 -5.16 3.38
CA ILE A 86 -10.42 -4.86 3.37
C ILE A 86 -10.07 -3.60 2.57
N LEU A 87 -10.75 -3.39 1.43
CA LEU A 87 -10.55 -2.21 0.61
C LEU A 87 -11.12 -0.96 1.29
N LEU A 88 -12.22 -1.11 2.05
CA LEU A 88 -12.71 -0.04 2.93
C LEU A 88 -11.71 0.30 4.04
N ARG A 89 -11.04 -0.70 4.63
CA ARG A 89 -10.00 -0.49 5.64
C ARG A 89 -8.78 0.22 5.06
N LEU A 90 -8.37 -0.11 3.83
CA LEU A 90 -7.36 0.63 3.09
C LEU A 90 -7.77 2.11 2.94
N CYS A 91 -8.98 2.39 2.46
CA CYS A 91 -9.48 3.76 2.31
C CYS A 91 -9.48 4.53 3.64
N ALA A 92 -9.89 3.89 4.73
CA ALA A 92 -9.87 4.46 6.07
C ALA A 92 -8.43 4.75 6.55
N HIS A 93 -7.49 3.84 6.30
CA HIS A 93 -6.07 4.05 6.60
C HIS A 93 -5.50 5.28 5.89
N VAL A 94 -5.76 5.40 4.57
CA VAL A 94 -5.33 6.56 3.77
C VAL A 94 -5.89 7.85 4.34
N SER A 95 -7.20 7.88 4.60
CA SER A 95 -7.88 9.07 5.15
C SER A 95 -7.29 9.47 6.50
N GLY A 96 -6.94 8.50 7.36
CA GLY A 96 -6.25 8.76 8.63
C GLY A 96 -4.89 9.44 8.42
N TYR A 97 -4.07 8.98 7.48
CA TYR A 97 -2.80 9.61 7.16
C TYR A 97 -2.94 11.00 6.52
N GLU A 98 -3.99 11.25 5.75
CA GLU A 98 -4.26 12.58 5.20
C GLU A 98 -4.50 13.61 6.32
N ILE A 99 -5.22 13.23 7.37
CA ILE A 99 -5.40 14.08 8.56
C ILE A 99 -4.07 14.26 9.30
N THR A 100 -3.30 13.20 9.49
CA THR A 100 -1.98 13.26 10.12
C THR A 100 -1.04 14.22 9.36
N ALA A 101 -0.98 14.11 8.02
CA ALA A 101 -0.18 15.00 7.19
C ALA A 101 -0.67 16.46 7.23
N ALA A 102 -1.99 16.69 7.19
CA ALA A 102 -2.55 18.03 7.32
C ALA A 102 -2.25 18.69 8.68
N ARG A 103 -2.13 17.89 9.75
CA ARG A 103 -1.66 18.39 11.06
C ARG A 103 -0.19 18.82 11.01
N TRP A 104 0.66 18.03 10.36
CA TRP A 104 2.07 18.37 10.19
C TRP A 104 2.28 19.67 9.42
N GLU A 105 1.48 19.93 8.39
CA GLU A 105 1.50 21.21 7.65
C GLU A 105 1.18 22.42 8.55
N GLN A 106 0.47 22.19 9.67
CA GLN A 106 0.16 23.20 10.69
C GLN A 106 1.19 23.25 11.82
N GLY A 107 2.32 22.55 11.68
CA GLY A 107 3.35 22.44 12.71
C GLY A 107 2.96 21.57 13.91
N ARG A 108 1.88 20.79 13.80
CA ARG A 108 1.42 19.88 14.87
C ARG A 108 1.98 18.49 14.64
N PHE A 109 2.98 18.11 15.42
CA PHE A 109 3.69 16.82 15.33
C PHE A 109 3.38 15.89 16.50
N ASP A 110 2.17 15.96 17.05
CA ASP A 110 1.71 15.14 18.17
C ASP A 110 1.35 13.69 17.78
N GLN A 111 1.15 13.45 16.49
CA GLN A 111 0.80 12.14 15.94
C GLN A 111 1.60 11.88 14.67
N HIS A 112 2.09 10.64 14.51
CA HIS A 112 2.93 10.27 13.36
C HIS A 112 2.38 9.13 12.50
N GLN A 113 1.35 8.44 12.96
CA GLN A 113 0.75 7.29 12.30
C GLN A 113 -0.75 7.49 12.07
N SER A 114 -1.33 6.70 11.16
CA SER A 114 -2.79 6.62 11.01
C SER A 114 -3.42 5.87 12.18
N VAL A 115 -4.60 6.33 12.63
CA VAL A 115 -5.39 5.65 13.68
C VAL A 115 -5.90 4.28 13.21
N VAL A 116 -6.01 4.08 11.90
CA VAL A 116 -6.41 2.81 11.29
C VAL A 116 -5.15 2.13 10.75
N SER A 117 -4.86 0.91 11.18
CA SER A 117 -3.71 0.14 10.69
C SER A 117 -3.84 -0.21 9.21
N PHE A 118 -2.71 -0.25 8.50
CA PHE A 118 -2.69 -0.68 7.10
C PHE A 118 -2.93 -2.20 7.01
N PRO A 119 -3.85 -2.69 6.15
CA PRO A 119 -4.15 -4.11 6.03
C PRO A 119 -3.09 -4.86 5.20
N SER A 120 -1.79 -4.81 5.58
CA SER A 120 -0.67 -5.29 4.75
C SER A 120 -0.85 -6.71 4.20
N GLN A 121 -1.00 -7.68 5.11
CA GLN A 121 -1.00 -9.10 4.76
C GLN A 121 -2.27 -9.47 4.01
N GLU A 122 -3.43 -9.12 4.58
CA GLU A 122 -4.74 -9.39 3.98
C GLU A 122 -4.83 -8.80 2.56
N LEU A 123 -4.24 -7.60 2.33
CA LEU A 123 -4.33 -6.91 1.04
C LEU A 123 -3.41 -7.56 0.00
N ALA A 124 -2.23 -7.99 0.44
CA ALA A 124 -1.31 -8.74 -0.40
C ALA A 124 -1.90 -10.09 -0.81
N ASP A 125 -2.61 -10.76 0.09
CA ASP A 125 -3.27 -12.03 -0.19
C ASP A 125 -4.45 -11.84 -1.15
N TYR A 126 -5.32 -10.86 -0.90
CA TYR A 126 -6.41 -10.48 -1.80
C TYR A 126 -5.91 -10.18 -3.23
N ALA A 127 -4.87 -9.35 -3.35
CA ALA A 127 -4.29 -9.02 -4.65
C ALA A 127 -3.67 -10.24 -5.35
N ARG A 128 -3.01 -11.14 -4.60
CA ARG A 128 -2.40 -12.36 -5.14
C ARG A 128 -3.44 -13.32 -5.68
N GLU A 129 -4.53 -13.53 -4.95
CA GLU A 129 -5.64 -14.39 -5.35
C GLU A 129 -6.30 -13.86 -6.63
N GLY A 130 -6.67 -12.58 -6.65
CA GLY A 130 -7.29 -11.94 -7.83
C GLY A 130 -6.38 -11.98 -9.06
N PHE A 131 -5.09 -11.69 -8.89
CA PHE A 131 -4.11 -11.78 -9.98
C PHE A 131 -3.99 -13.21 -10.51
N THR A 132 -3.90 -14.20 -9.63
CA THR A 132 -3.78 -15.62 -10.01
C THR A 132 -5.00 -16.05 -10.82
N ALA A 133 -6.21 -15.77 -10.33
CA ALA A 133 -7.45 -16.07 -11.04
C ALA A 133 -7.51 -15.40 -12.42
N LEU A 134 -7.09 -14.14 -12.53
CA LEU A 134 -7.05 -13.41 -13.81
C LEU A 134 -6.04 -14.03 -14.79
N LYS A 135 -4.88 -14.46 -14.31
CA LYS A 135 -3.85 -15.13 -15.13
C LYS A 135 -4.29 -16.50 -15.61
N GLU A 136 -5.01 -17.25 -14.80
CA GLU A 136 -5.63 -18.50 -15.22
C GLU A 136 -6.71 -18.28 -16.28
N ALA A 137 -7.60 -17.31 -16.08
CA ALA A 137 -8.62 -16.94 -17.06
C ALA A 137 -7.99 -16.52 -18.39
N GLN A 138 -6.92 -15.71 -18.34
CA GLN A 138 -6.15 -15.36 -19.52
C GLN A 138 -5.52 -16.59 -20.19
N GLY A 139 -4.96 -17.52 -19.40
CA GLY A 139 -4.39 -18.77 -19.91
C GLY A 139 -5.40 -19.59 -20.69
N ARG A 140 -6.62 -19.74 -20.15
CA ARG A 140 -7.73 -20.43 -20.82
C ARG A 140 -8.11 -19.77 -22.15
N LEU A 141 -8.25 -18.43 -22.16
CA LEU A 141 -8.56 -17.67 -23.38
C LEU A 141 -7.46 -17.76 -24.45
N LEU A 142 -6.21 -17.98 -24.02
CA LEU A 142 -5.06 -18.20 -24.91
C LEU A 142 -4.87 -19.67 -25.34
N GLY A 143 -5.76 -20.59 -24.93
CA GLY A 143 -5.64 -22.02 -25.25
C GLY A 143 -4.57 -22.77 -24.47
N ARG A 144 -4.04 -22.21 -23.37
CA ARG A 144 -3.11 -22.92 -22.48
C ARG A 144 -3.91 -23.88 -21.59
N ARG A 145 -3.49 -25.15 -21.51
CA ARG A 145 -4.06 -26.12 -20.56
C ARG A 145 -3.60 -25.79 -19.13
N PRO A 146 -4.45 -25.99 -18.10
CA PRO A 146 -4.03 -25.87 -16.71
C PRO A 146 -2.86 -26.82 -16.44
N THR A 147 -1.80 -26.33 -15.81
CA THR A 147 -0.79 -27.19 -15.18
C THR A 147 -1.43 -27.82 -13.96
N VAL A 148 -1.64 -29.14 -14.04
CA VAL A 148 -2.07 -30.02 -12.94
C VAL A 148 -0.95 -30.13 -11.91
#